data_AF-A0A1C7N790-F1
#
_entry.id   AF-A0A1C7N790-F1
#
_cell.length_a   1.000
_cell.length_b   1.000
_cell.length_c   1.000
_cell.angle_alpha   90.00
_cell.angle_beta   90.00
_cell.angle_gamma   90.00
#
_symmetry.space_group_name_H-M   'P 1'
#
loop_
_entity.id
_entity.type
_entity.pdbx_description
1 polymer ?
#
loop_
_entity_poly.entity_id
_entity_poly.type
_entity_poly.pdbx_seq_one_letter_code
_entity_poly.pdbx_strand_id
1 'polypeptide(L)'
;MPKATRKSARKAETPLRQRKFAVAEKEVLERIVTEGDQISTVSAQSTMTTIKKDDKKKKRHESWLQKLDHAYAVKKKMQKKQNKSNNLKVNLENFSDALNDIQIKPKSLFASQATHGKKLKEPTQQEPAVPSNKIKSKKAKKQAELQEILRMQKVMQHGAFKQNPFDTIRQHVQNTFSS
;
A
#
# COMPACT_ATOMS: atom_id res chain seq x y z
N MET A 1 9.32 -45.74 -12.67
CA MET A 1 9.72 -44.35 -12.37
C MET A 1 9.85 -44.16 -10.86
N PRO A 2 11.03 -43.83 -10.30
CA PRO A 2 11.17 -43.61 -8.87
C PRO A 2 10.76 -42.18 -8.46
N LYS A 3 10.01 -42.07 -7.36
CA LYS A 3 9.53 -40.80 -6.77
C LYS A 3 10.65 -40.12 -5.98
N ALA A 4 10.88 -38.83 -6.27
CA ALA A 4 11.89 -38.03 -5.59
C ALA A 4 11.47 -37.67 -4.15
N THR A 5 12.20 -38.16 -3.15
CA THR A 5 12.09 -37.72 -1.76
C THR A 5 13.02 -36.53 -1.51
N ARG A 6 12.46 -35.34 -1.26
CA ARG A 6 13.24 -34.16 -0.82
C ARG A 6 13.69 -34.34 0.63
N LYS A 7 14.97 -34.67 0.84
CA LYS A 7 15.59 -34.59 2.16
C LYS A 7 15.81 -33.11 2.51
N SER A 8 15.03 -32.61 3.48
CA SER A 8 15.24 -31.28 4.07
C SER A 8 16.53 -31.31 4.89
N ALA A 9 17.56 -30.60 4.43
CA ALA A 9 18.78 -30.39 5.19
C ALA A 9 18.45 -29.63 6.48
N ARG A 10 18.53 -30.32 7.63
CA ARG A 10 18.54 -29.65 8.93
C ARG A 10 19.82 -28.83 8.99
N LYS A 11 19.70 -27.51 9.05
CA LYS A 11 20.84 -26.63 9.29
C LYS A 11 21.42 -27.00 10.65
N ALA A 12 22.68 -27.40 10.69
CA ALA A 12 23.38 -27.70 11.94
C ALA A 12 23.31 -26.46 12.84
N GLU A 13 22.79 -26.62 14.05
CA GLU A 13 22.78 -25.55 15.04
C GLU A 13 24.24 -25.24 15.40
N THR A 14 24.72 -24.08 14.97
CA THR A 14 26.06 -23.60 15.32
C THR A 14 26.08 -23.28 16.80
N PRO A 15 27.01 -23.84 17.60
CA PRO A 15 27.06 -23.61 19.03
C PRO A 15 27.22 -22.11 19.31
N LEU A 16 26.50 -21.62 20.32
CA LEU A 16 26.33 -20.19 20.63
C LEU A 16 27.66 -19.42 20.70
N ARG A 17 28.74 -20.08 21.16
CA ARG A 17 30.12 -19.56 21.22
C ARG A 17 30.74 -19.16 19.88
N GLN A 18 30.25 -19.67 18.75
CA GLN A 18 30.83 -19.40 17.42
C GLN A 18 30.12 -18.24 16.69
N ARG A 19 29.11 -17.61 17.30
CA ARG A 19 28.44 -16.45 16.71
C ARG A 19 29.22 -15.19 17.07
N LYS A 20 29.68 -14.46 16.06
CA LYS A 20 30.51 -13.23 16.18
C LYS A 20 29.93 -12.11 17.06
N PHE A 21 28.67 -12.21 17.46
CA PHE A 21 27.96 -11.22 18.29
C PHE A 21 27.25 -11.85 19.50
N ALA A 22 27.53 -13.12 19.84
CA ALA A 22 26.92 -13.75 21.01
C ALA A 22 27.73 -13.45 22.27
N VAL A 23 27.13 -12.68 23.17
CA VAL A 23 27.63 -12.50 24.54
C VAL A 23 27.48 -13.83 25.29
N ALA A 24 28.54 -14.29 25.96
CA ALA A 24 28.49 -15.51 26.74
C ALA A 24 27.52 -15.31 27.93
N GLU A 25 26.67 -16.30 28.21
CA GLU A 25 25.64 -16.22 29.27
C GLU A 25 26.21 -15.93 30.67
N LYS A 26 27.53 -16.06 30.86
CA LYS A 26 28.22 -15.75 32.11
C LYS A 26 28.52 -14.26 32.33
N GLU A 27 28.38 -13.40 31.31
CA GLU A 27 28.81 -11.99 31.39
C GLU A 27 27.65 -10.99 31.62
N VAL A 28 26.38 -11.43 31.56
CA VAL A 28 25.24 -10.58 31.87
C VAL A 28 24.75 -10.88 33.28
N LEU A 29 25.52 -10.44 34.27
CA LEU A 29 25.24 -10.66 35.69
C LEU A 29 24.11 -9.77 36.23
N GLU A 30 23.80 -8.67 35.55
CA GLU A 30 22.90 -7.65 36.08
C GLU A 30 21.90 -7.20 35.02
N ARG A 31 20.62 -7.30 35.37
CA ARG A 31 19.52 -6.78 34.54
C ARG A 31 18.83 -5.66 35.33
N ILE A 32 18.84 -4.46 34.77
CA ILE A 32 18.09 -3.33 35.31
C ILE A 32 16.62 -3.57 34.98
N VAL A 33 15.79 -3.80 36.00
CA VAL A 33 14.33 -3.88 35.88
C VAL A 33 13.76 -2.62 36.52
N THR A 34 13.11 -1.79 35.72
CA THR A 34 12.39 -0.60 36.18
C THR A 34 10.93 -0.98 36.43
N GLU A 35 10.55 -1.07 37.70
CA GLU A 35 9.16 -1.18 38.16
C GLU A 35 8.86 0.08 38.99
N GLY A 36 8.37 1.13 38.32
CA GLY A 36 8.19 2.45 38.93
C GLY A 36 9.48 3.27 39.07
N ASP A 37 9.47 4.24 39.99
CA ASP A 37 10.54 5.24 40.23
C ASP A 37 11.72 4.70 41.08
N GLN A 38 11.77 3.39 41.31
CA GLN A 38 12.85 2.74 42.06
C GLN A 38 13.63 1.79 41.16
N ILE A 39 14.94 2.01 41.11
CA ILE A 39 15.90 1.19 40.37
C ILE A 39 16.47 0.17 41.35
N SER A 40 16.17 -1.11 41.16
CA SER A 40 16.77 -2.21 41.93
C SER A 40 17.60 -3.12 41.03
N THR A 41 18.82 -3.44 41.47
CA THR A 41 19.72 -4.40 40.84
C THR A 41 19.43 -5.79 41.39
N VAL A 42 18.84 -6.66 40.56
CA VAL A 42 18.55 -8.05 40.95
C VAL A 42 19.50 -8.99 40.21
N SER A 43 20.20 -9.85 40.96
CA SER A 43 21.05 -10.91 40.40
C SER A 43 20.26 -11.78 39.41
N ALA A 44 20.77 -11.91 38.18
CA ALA A 44 20.10 -12.61 37.08
C ALA A 44 19.98 -14.14 37.27
N GLN A 45 20.48 -14.69 38.39
CA GLN A 45 20.63 -16.14 38.57
C GLN A 45 19.39 -16.89 39.08
N SER A 46 18.24 -16.25 39.36
CA SER A 46 17.13 -16.94 40.05
C SER A 46 15.79 -17.06 39.30
N THR A 47 15.72 -16.95 37.97
CA THR A 47 14.44 -17.23 37.25
C THR A 47 14.53 -18.09 36.00
N MET A 48 15.58 -18.91 35.87
CA MET A 48 15.49 -20.12 35.04
C MET A 48 14.68 -21.19 35.79
N THR A 49 13.46 -20.86 36.21
CA THR A 49 12.50 -21.92 36.53
C THR A 49 12.30 -22.70 35.25
N THR A 50 12.44 -24.01 35.32
CA THR A 50 12.14 -24.92 34.22
C THR A 50 10.64 -24.82 33.94
N ILE A 51 10.25 -23.80 33.17
CA ILE A 51 8.86 -23.54 32.79
C ILE A 51 8.33 -24.83 32.16
N LYS A 52 7.29 -25.40 32.79
CA LYS A 52 6.67 -26.63 32.28
C LYS A 52 6.26 -26.40 30.82
N LYS A 53 6.34 -27.45 30.00
CA LYS A 53 6.02 -27.36 28.57
C LYS A 53 4.64 -26.73 28.34
N ASP A 54 3.69 -26.97 29.23
CA ASP A 54 2.34 -26.45 29.13
C ASP A 54 2.26 -24.94 29.42
N ASP A 55 3.00 -24.42 30.39
CA ASP A 55 3.11 -22.98 30.62
C ASP A 55 3.75 -22.26 29.44
N LYS A 56 4.72 -22.89 28.79
CA LYS A 56 5.38 -22.34 27.59
C LYS A 56 4.43 -22.30 26.39
N LYS A 57 3.55 -23.30 26.25
CA LYS A 57 2.47 -23.30 25.25
C LYS A 57 1.44 -22.22 25.56
N LYS A 58 1.02 -22.09 26.81
CA LYS A 58 0.06 -21.08 27.27
C LYS A 58 0.59 -19.67 27.01
N LYS A 59 1.82 -19.36 27.43
CA LYS A 59 2.50 -18.08 27.15
C LYS A 59 2.60 -17.79 25.66
N ARG A 60 2.90 -18.80 24.83
CA ARG A 60 2.93 -18.62 23.37
C ARG A 60 1.55 -18.28 22.82
N HIS A 61 0.51 -18.96 23.30
CA HIS A 61 -0.87 -18.72 22.89
C HIS A 61 -1.34 -17.32 23.31
N GLU A 62 -1.12 -16.93 24.56
CA GLU A 62 -1.44 -15.60 25.08
C GLU A 62 -0.68 -14.50 24.33
N SER A 63 0.62 -14.68 24.09
CA SER A 63 1.41 -13.75 23.28
C SER A 63 0.89 -13.65 21.84
N TRP A 64 0.35 -14.73 21.28
CA TRP A 64 -0.28 -14.71 19.96
C TRP A 64 -1.60 -13.94 19.95
N LEU A 65 -2.47 -14.15 20.96
CA LEU A 65 -3.71 -13.38 21.12
C LEU A 65 -3.42 -11.89 21.30
N GLN A 66 -2.46 -11.53 22.15
CA GLN A 66 -2.04 -10.13 22.36
C GLN A 66 -1.58 -9.46 21.05
N LYS A 67 -0.89 -10.20 20.16
CA LYS A 67 -0.49 -9.67 18.85
C LYS A 67 -1.69 -9.43 17.93
N LEU A 68 -2.70 -10.32 17.97
CA LEU A 68 -3.94 -10.11 17.22
C LEU A 68 -4.67 -8.87 17.73
N ASP A 69 -4.84 -8.75 19.04
CA ASP A 69 -5.52 -7.60 19.65
C ASP A 69 -4.81 -6.29 19.33
N HIS A 70 -3.47 -6.27 19.41
CA HIS A 70 -2.69 -5.09 19.04
C HIS A 70 -2.88 -4.70 17.57
N ALA A 71 -2.90 -5.67 16.65
CA ALA A 71 -3.15 -5.41 15.23
C ALA A 71 -4.56 -4.83 14.98
N TYR A 72 -5.59 -5.37 15.64
CA TYR A 72 -6.96 -4.83 15.56
C TYR A 72 -7.10 -3.45 16.20
N ALA A 73 -6.44 -3.21 17.35
CA ALA A 73 -6.45 -1.92 18.03
C ALA A 73 -5.80 -0.82 17.19
N VAL A 74 -4.68 -1.10 16.53
CA VAL A 74 -4.03 -0.16 15.60
C VAL A 74 -4.96 0.16 14.42
N LYS A 75 -5.57 -0.85 13.79
CA LYS A 75 -6.52 -0.64 12.70
C LYS A 75 -7.72 0.21 13.14
N LYS A 76 -8.31 -0.07 14.30
CA LYS A 76 -9.43 0.70 14.86
C LYS A 76 -9.05 2.16 15.13
N LYS A 77 -7.86 2.40 15.70
CA LYS A 77 -7.33 3.75 15.92
C LYS A 77 -7.10 4.50 14.60
N MET A 78 -6.58 3.84 13.57
CA MET A 78 -6.40 4.44 12.24
C MET A 78 -7.72 4.80 11.57
N GLN A 79 -8.72 3.91 11.61
CA GLN A 79 -10.06 4.19 11.06
C GLN A 79 -10.73 5.37 11.77
N LYS A 80 -10.63 5.46 13.10
CA LYS A 80 -11.19 6.61 13.85
C LYS A 80 -10.53 7.93 13.45
N LYS A 81 -9.21 7.93 13.17
CA LYS A 81 -8.50 9.11 12.67
C LYS A 81 -8.91 9.48 11.24
N GLN A 82 -9.03 8.51 10.34
CA GLN A 82 -9.49 8.75 8.97
C GLN A 82 -10.93 9.27 8.91
N ASN A 83 -11.84 8.72 9.70
CA ASN A 83 -13.22 9.21 9.75
C ASN A 83 -13.30 10.64 10.33
N LYS A 84 -12.36 11.03 11.21
CA LYS A 84 -12.27 12.41 11.72
C LYS A 84 -11.68 13.37 10.69
N SER A 85 -10.72 12.95 9.86
CA SER A 85 -10.15 13.78 8.79
C SER A 85 -11.06 13.90 7.57
N ASN A 86 -11.86 12.87 7.27
CA ASN A 86 -12.84 12.88 6.18
C ASN A 86 -14.14 13.63 6.55
N ASN A 87 -14.31 13.99 7.82
CA ASN A 87 -15.32 14.94 8.28
C ASN A 87 -14.85 16.39 8.07
N LEU A 88 -14.20 16.64 6.94
CA LEU A 88 -14.03 17.99 6.42
C LEU A 88 -15.44 18.49 6.11
N LYS A 89 -16.01 19.27 7.03
CA LYS A 89 -17.19 20.10 6.77
C LYS A 89 -16.81 21.03 5.63
N VAL A 90 -16.98 20.58 4.40
CA VAL A 90 -16.91 21.43 3.23
C VAL A 90 -18.15 22.32 3.34
N ASN A 91 -17.97 23.53 3.84
CA ASN A 91 -19.01 24.55 3.81
C ASN A 91 -19.32 24.83 2.33
N LEU A 92 -20.50 24.39 1.90
CA LEU A 92 -21.00 24.55 0.53
C LEU A 92 -21.52 25.98 0.28
N GLU A 93 -21.48 26.86 1.28
CA GLU A 93 -21.90 28.26 1.18
C GLU A 93 -21.09 29.02 0.12
N ASN A 94 -19.81 28.71 -0.04
CA ASN A 94 -18.97 29.35 -1.06
C ASN A 94 -19.30 28.92 -2.51
N PHE A 95 -20.10 27.86 -2.70
CA PHE A 95 -20.53 27.43 -4.04
C PHE A 95 -21.77 28.17 -4.53
N SER A 96 -22.57 28.80 -3.66
CA SER A 96 -23.75 29.55 -4.11
C SER A 96 -23.37 30.76 -4.95
N ASP A 97 -22.31 31.46 -4.55
CA ASP A 97 -21.83 32.64 -5.28
C ASP A 97 -21.25 32.27 -6.65
N ALA A 98 -20.54 31.13 -6.73
CA ALA A 98 -19.99 30.63 -7.99
C ALA A 98 -21.08 30.14 -8.96
N LEU A 99 -22.24 29.67 -8.47
CA LEU A 99 -23.35 29.23 -9.31
C LEU A 99 -24.18 30.40 -9.85
N ASN A 100 -24.28 31.50 -9.10
CA ASN A 100 -25.00 32.70 -9.54
C ASN A 100 -24.26 33.49 -10.63
N ASP A 101 -22.93 33.33 -10.75
CA ASP A 101 -22.12 33.99 -11.78
C ASP A 101 -22.18 33.27 -13.15
N ILE A 102 -22.69 32.03 -13.18
CA ILE A 102 -22.85 31.27 -14.43
C ILE A 102 -24.14 31.70 -15.12
N GLN A 103 -24.06 32.79 -15.90
CA GLN A 103 -25.13 33.15 -16.82
C GLN A 103 -25.21 32.12 -17.97
N ILE A 104 -26.23 31.26 -17.89
CA ILE A 104 -26.54 30.26 -18.90
C ILE A 104 -27.04 30.99 -20.16
N LYS A 105 -26.15 31.22 -21.14
CA LYS A 105 -26.55 31.68 -22.47
C LYS A 105 -27.29 30.55 -23.20
N PRO A 106 -28.50 30.79 -23.74
CA PRO A 106 -29.30 29.75 -24.38
C PRO A 106 -28.62 29.19 -25.64
N LYS A 107 -28.81 27.87 -25.78
CA LYS A 107 -28.09 26.93 -26.64
C LYS A 107 -28.62 26.95 -28.09
N SER A 108 -28.58 28.10 -28.78
CA SER A 108 -29.03 28.19 -30.19
C SER A 108 -27.93 28.46 -31.22
N LEU A 109 -26.66 28.58 -30.84
CA LEU A 109 -25.58 29.00 -31.76
C LEU A 109 -24.53 27.95 -32.14
N PHE A 110 -24.67 26.67 -31.76
CA PHE A 110 -23.63 25.66 -32.03
C PHE A 110 -24.04 24.53 -32.99
N ALA A 111 -25.14 24.68 -33.73
CA ALA A 111 -25.59 23.69 -34.72
C ALA A 111 -24.98 23.94 -36.11
N SER A 112 -23.65 24.10 -36.22
CA SER A 112 -22.98 24.22 -37.54
C SER A 112 -21.49 23.92 -37.40
N GLN A 113 -21.11 22.65 -37.38
CA GLN A 113 -19.78 22.18 -37.78
C GLN A 113 -19.76 20.64 -37.77
N ALA A 114 -20.45 20.06 -38.74
CA ALA A 114 -20.42 18.63 -39.02
C ALA A 114 -20.05 18.42 -40.49
N THR A 115 -18.81 18.75 -40.86
CA THR A 115 -18.23 18.35 -42.15
C THR A 115 -16.72 18.28 -42.03
N HIS A 116 -16.15 17.07 -42.00
CA HIS A 116 -15.01 16.67 -42.82
C HIS A 116 -14.61 15.23 -42.49
N GLY A 117 -14.88 14.33 -43.43
CA GLY A 117 -14.30 13.00 -43.45
C GLY A 117 -12.85 13.02 -43.94
N LYS A 118 -12.08 12.00 -43.55
CA LYS A 118 -11.02 11.38 -44.34
C LYS A 118 -10.62 10.06 -43.68
N LYS A 119 -10.88 8.96 -44.38
CA LYS A 119 -10.34 7.63 -44.08
C LYS A 119 -8.82 7.70 -44.19
N LEU A 120 -8.09 7.35 -43.13
CA LEU A 120 -6.66 7.10 -43.21
C LEU A 120 -6.29 5.87 -42.34
N LYS A 121 -5.76 4.87 -43.06
CA LYS A 121 -4.99 3.68 -42.70
C LYS A 121 -4.72 3.37 -41.21
N GLU A 122 -5.00 2.11 -40.88
CA GLU A 122 -4.50 1.40 -39.69
C GLU A 122 -3.00 1.61 -39.45
N PRO A 123 -2.63 1.79 -38.18
CA PRO A 123 -1.53 1.03 -37.61
C PRO A 123 -2.05 0.18 -36.44
N THR A 124 -1.73 -1.11 -36.52
CA THR A 124 -1.74 -2.14 -35.49
C THR A 124 -1.93 -1.60 -34.07
N GLN A 125 -3.16 -1.74 -33.55
CA GLN A 125 -3.48 -1.49 -32.16
C GLN A 125 -2.76 -2.52 -31.30
N GLN A 126 -1.61 -2.15 -30.75
CA GLN A 126 -1.17 -2.75 -29.50
C GLN A 126 -2.08 -2.18 -28.42
N GLU A 127 -3.12 -2.94 -28.06
CA GLU A 127 -3.94 -2.64 -26.90
C GLU A 127 -3.01 -2.38 -25.70
N PRO A 128 -3.05 -1.20 -25.05
CA PRO A 128 -2.69 -1.15 -23.66
C PRO A 128 -3.86 -1.79 -22.93
N ALA A 129 -3.80 -3.12 -22.79
CA ALA A 129 -4.65 -3.87 -21.90
C ALA A 129 -4.48 -3.26 -20.50
N VAL A 130 -5.31 -2.29 -20.15
CA VAL A 130 -5.51 -1.85 -18.77
C VAL A 130 -6.04 -3.11 -18.10
N PRO A 131 -5.27 -3.80 -17.24
CA PRO A 131 -5.84 -4.89 -16.50
C PRO A 131 -6.74 -4.23 -15.46
N SER A 132 -8.01 -4.05 -15.82
CA SER A 132 -9.14 -3.77 -14.92
C SER A 132 -9.37 -4.94 -13.92
N ASN A 133 -8.46 -5.91 -13.91
CA ASN A 133 -8.36 -6.95 -12.92
C ASN A 133 -7.88 -6.33 -11.60
N LYS A 134 -8.84 -6.11 -10.70
CA LYS A 134 -8.66 -5.68 -9.30
C LYS A 134 -7.32 -6.18 -8.74
N ILE A 135 -6.32 -5.30 -8.70
CA ILE A 135 -4.99 -5.64 -8.21
C ILE A 135 -5.11 -5.96 -6.72
N LYS A 136 -5.07 -7.25 -6.38
CA LYS A 136 -5.40 -7.75 -5.04
C LYS A 136 -4.30 -7.46 -4.00
N SER A 137 -3.05 -7.29 -4.43
CA SER A 137 -1.90 -7.12 -3.54
C SER A 137 -1.40 -5.67 -3.45
N LYS A 138 -1.06 -5.22 -2.23
CA LYS A 138 -0.48 -3.88 -1.99
C LYS A 138 0.79 -3.63 -2.80
N LYS A 139 1.66 -4.64 -2.96
CA LYS A 139 2.90 -4.52 -3.74
C LYS A 139 2.60 -4.29 -5.22
N ALA A 140 1.64 -5.05 -5.76
CA ALA A 140 1.23 -4.90 -7.15
C ALA A 140 0.54 -3.54 -7.41
N LYS A 141 -0.22 -3.02 -6.44
CA LYS A 141 -0.79 -1.66 -6.52
C LYS A 141 0.31 -0.60 -6.63
N LYS A 142 1.32 -0.66 -5.75
CA LYS A 142 2.47 0.26 -5.79
C LYS A 142 3.24 0.16 -7.11
N GLN A 143 3.39 -1.04 -7.65
CA GLN A 143 4.07 -1.23 -8.93
C GLN A 143 3.26 -0.67 -10.10
N ALA A 144 1.94 -0.87 -10.12
CA ALA A 144 1.06 -0.29 -11.13
C ALA A 144 1.05 1.24 -11.07
N GLU A 145 1.06 1.82 -9.87
CA GLU A 145 1.19 3.27 -9.67
C GLU A 145 2.50 3.82 -10.26
N LEU A 146 3.63 3.17 -9.98
CA LEU A 146 4.92 3.56 -10.55
C LEU A 146 4.93 3.45 -12.09
N GLN A 147 4.33 2.39 -12.64
CA GLN A 147 4.21 2.23 -14.09
C GLN A 147 3.32 3.33 -14.70
N GLU A 148 2.25 3.71 -14.01
CA GLU A 148 1.35 4.77 -14.45
C GLU A 148 2.02 6.14 -14.45
N ILE A 149 2.83 6.45 -13.44
CA ILE A 149 3.63 7.69 -13.41
C ILE A 149 4.57 7.75 -14.62
N LEU A 150 5.29 6.66 -14.91
CA LEU A 150 6.18 6.59 -16.07
C LEU A 150 5.42 6.70 -17.39
N ARG A 151 4.24 6.09 -17.48
CA ARG A 151 3.37 6.20 -18.65
C ARG A 151 2.93 7.64 -18.87
N MET A 152 2.46 8.32 -17.82
CA MET A 152 2.01 9.71 -17.89
C MET A 152 3.15 10.66 -18.33
N GLN A 153 4.35 10.48 -17.79
CA GLN A 153 5.52 11.28 -18.21
C GLN A 153 5.81 11.11 -19.71
N LYS A 154 5.69 9.89 -20.25
CA LYS A 154 5.85 9.64 -21.69
C LYS A 154 4.76 10.32 -22.52
N VAL A 155 3.50 10.30 -22.06
CA VAL A 155 2.39 11.01 -22.74
C VAL A 155 2.67 12.50 -22.80
N MET A 156 3.14 13.11 -21.70
CA MET A 156 3.51 14.53 -21.66
C MET A 156 4.66 14.89 -22.62
N GLN A 157 5.57 13.95 -22.89
CA GLN A 157 6.67 14.15 -23.82
C GLN A 157 6.26 14.00 -25.29
N HIS A 158 5.09 13.44 -25.58
CA HIS A 158 4.63 13.15 -26.93
C HIS A 158 4.36 14.45 -27.73
N GLY A 159 4.80 14.48 -28.99
CA GLY A 159 4.66 15.67 -29.85
C GLY A 159 3.22 16.15 -29.99
N ALA A 160 2.27 15.23 -30.23
CA ALA A 160 0.86 15.57 -30.36
C ALA A 160 0.27 16.20 -29.07
N PHE A 161 0.67 15.69 -27.90
CA PHE A 161 0.21 16.20 -26.62
C PHE A 161 0.80 17.59 -26.31
N LYS A 162 2.05 17.84 -26.69
CA LYS A 162 2.69 19.16 -26.55
C LYS A 162 2.08 20.22 -27.46
N GLN A 163 1.67 19.84 -28.67
CA GLN A 163 1.07 20.76 -29.64
C GLN A 163 -0.37 21.13 -29.23
N ASN A 164 -1.19 20.14 -28.90
CA ASN A 164 -2.56 20.37 -28.46
C ASN A 164 -3.02 19.29 -27.46
N PRO A 165 -2.91 19.58 -26.15
CA PRO A 165 -3.23 18.59 -25.11
C PRO A 165 -4.73 18.28 -25.06
N PHE A 166 -5.60 19.28 -25.28
CA PHE A 166 -7.04 19.11 -25.17
C PHE A 166 -7.59 18.21 -26.27
N ASP A 167 -7.15 18.38 -27.51
CA ASP A 167 -7.61 17.53 -28.61
C ASP A 167 -7.06 16.10 -28.50
N THR A 168 -5.83 15.94 -28.02
CA THR A 168 -5.26 14.61 -27.72
C THR A 168 -6.08 13.88 -26.63
N ILE A 169 -6.49 14.60 -25.58
CA ILE A 169 -7.35 14.04 -24.53
C ILE A 169 -8.73 13.69 -25.08
N ARG A 170 -9.35 14.57 -25.89
CA ARG A 170 -10.65 14.31 -26.53
C ARG A 170 -10.60 13.05 -27.39
N GLN A 171 -9.56 12.90 -28.21
CA GLN A 171 -9.36 11.73 -29.04
C GLN A 171 -9.15 10.47 -28.19
N HIS A 172 -8.38 10.54 -27.11
CA HIS A 172 -8.18 9.41 -26.21
C HIS A 172 -9.49 8.96 -25.54
N VAL A 173 -10.28 9.91 -25.05
CA VAL A 173 -11.60 9.65 -24.47
C VAL A 173 -12.52 9.02 -25.51
N GLN A 174 -12.59 9.58 -26.72
CA GLN A 174 -13.37 8.99 -27.82
C GLN A 174 -12.96 7.54 -28.06
N ASN A 175 -11.68 7.26 -28.28
CA ASN A 175 -11.19 5.91 -28.52
C ASN A 175 -11.46 4.93 -27.37
N THR A 176 -11.50 5.43 -26.12
CA THR A 176 -11.70 4.59 -24.93
C THR A 176 -13.18 4.25 -24.70
N PHE A 177 -14.09 5.17 -25.02
CA PHE A 177 -15.53 5.01 -24.76
C PHE A 177 -16.35 4.68 -26.02
N SER A 178 -15.75 4.71 -27.22
CA SER A 178 -16.41 4.32 -28.47
C SER A 178 -16.19 2.85 -28.87
N SER A 179 -15.57 2.05 -28.00
CA SER A 179 -15.37 0.60 -28.19
C SER A 179 -16.33 -0.25 -27.37
#